data_AF-A0A965FFX1-F1
#
_entry.id   AF-A0A965FFX1-F1
#
_cell.length_a   1.000
_cell.length_b   1.000
_cell.length_c   1.000
_cell.angle_alpha   90.00
_cell.angle_beta   90.00
_cell.angle_gamma   90.00
#
_symmetry.space_group_name_H-M   'P 1'
#
loop_
_entity.id
_entity.type
_entity.pdbx_description
1 polymer ?
#
loop_
_entity_poly.entity_id
_entity_poly.type
_entity_poly.pdbx_seq_one_letter_code
_entity_poly.pdbx_strand_id
1 'polypeptide(L)'
;FRAEFHGVFGMVAHAPFTLPFWLMIAGLVLAWWGSLAQPSLGPSLRRALKPIVSLMENKYFLDAFNEKVLAAGARLIGKGLWKAGDQGIIDGVAVNGSARTIGWLASLVRHLQTGFIYDYAIAMIVGVAILLYWFVPIANR
;
A
#
# COMPACT_ATOMS: atom_id res chain seq x y z
N PHE A 1 17.77 28.03 29.85
CA PHE A 1 16.53 27.30 30.22
C PHE A 1 16.35 27.02 31.72
N ARG A 2 17.33 26.49 32.48
CA ARG A 2 17.14 26.26 33.94
C ARG A 2 17.23 27.51 34.83
N ALA A 3 17.82 28.60 34.35
CA ALA A 3 18.04 29.82 35.15
C ALA A 3 16.86 30.82 35.14
N GLU A 4 15.87 30.64 34.27
CA GLU A 4 14.72 31.56 34.12
C GLU A 4 13.38 30.94 34.54
N PHE A 5 13.39 29.67 34.95
CA PHE A 5 12.17 28.92 35.26
C PHE A 5 11.92 28.93 36.78
N HIS A 6 11.16 29.91 37.24
CA HIS A 6 10.89 30.19 38.66
C HIS A 6 9.78 29.30 39.27
N GLY A 7 9.57 28.11 38.71
CA GLY A 7 8.47 27.20 39.07
C GLY A 7 7.12 27.57 38.46
N VAL A 8 6.17 26.62 38.47
CA VAL A 8 4.83 26.76 37.83
C VAL A 8 4.06 27.94 38.42
N PHE A 9 4.07 28.10 39.75
CA PHE A 9 3.38 29.20 40.42
C PHE A 9 3.96 30.58 40.07
N GLY A 10 5.28 30.69 39.94
CA GLY A 10 5.93 31.94 39.53
C GLY A 10 5.57 32.33 38.09
N MET A 11 5.47 31.34 37.19
CA MET A 11 5.05 31.58 35.82
C MET A 11 3.58 32.04 35.72
N VAL A 12 2.68 31.41 36.49
CA VAL A 12 1.26 31.80 36.54
C VAL A 12 1.10 33.21 37.11
N ALA A 13 1.83 33.53 38.18
CA ALA A 13 1.81 34.88 38.77
C ALA A 13 2.39 35.95 37.82
N HIS A 14 3.34 35.58 36.95
CA HIS A 14 3.91 36.50 35.97
C HIS A 14 3.02 36.71 34.73
N ALA A 15 2.13 35.75 34.42
CA ALA A 15 1.30 35.79 33.21
C ALA A 15 0.55 37.11 32.99
N PRO A 16 -0.10 37.74 33.99
CA PRO A 16 -0.83 39.02 33.82
C PRO A 16 0.05 40.20 33.40
N PHE A 17 1.37 40.11 33.60
CA PHE A 17 2.33 41.14 33.21
C PHE A 17 2.86 40.94 31.79
N THR A 18 2.44 39.87 31.11
CA THR A 18 2.90 39.54 29.76
C THR A 18 1.87 39.93 28.70
N LEU A 19 2.34 40.35 27.53
CA LEU A 19 1.50 40.65 26.36
C LEU A 19 0.64 39.46 25.89
N PRO A 20 1.16 38.20 25.83
CA PRO A 20 0.36 37.05 25.42
C PRO A 20 -0.88 36.81 26.28
N PHE A 21 -0.81 37.09 27.59
CA PHE A 21 -1.96 36.93 28.49
C PHE A 21 -3.11 37.86 28.09
N TRP A 22 -2.82 39.14 27.86
CA TRP A 22 -3.85 40.09 27.44
C TRP A 22 -4.36 39.84 26.02
N LEU A 23 -3.51 39.39 25.10
CA LEU A 23 -3.95 38.97 23.75
C LEU A 23 -4.89 37.77 23.82
N MET A 24 -4.62 36.79 24.68
CA MET A 24 -5.50 35.65 24.90
C MET A 24 -6.84 36.09 25.51
N ILE A 25 -6.84 36.96 26.53
CA ILE A 25 -8.08 37.51 27.12
C ILE A 25 -8.88 38.28 26.07
N ALA A 26 -8.24 39.11 25.26
CA ALA A 26 -8.90 39.82 24.18
C ALA A 26 -9.53 38.86 23.16
N GLY A 27 -8.81 37.80 22.77
CA GLY A 27 -9.34 36.75 21.89
C GLY A 27 -10.56 36.04 22.49
N LEU A 28 -10.54 35.72 23.78
CA LEU A 28 -11.66 35.11 24.50
C LEU A 28 -12.89 36.03 24.51
N VAL A 29 -12.70 37.31 24.86
CA VAL A 29 -13.78 38.31 24.89
C VAL A 29 -14.38 38.51 23.50
N LEU A 30 -13.54 38.61 22.46
CA LEU A 30 -13.99 38.74 21.06
C LEU A 30 -14.78 37.51 20.61
N ALA A 31 -14.33 36.30 20.96
CA ALA A 31 -15.04 35.06 20.63
C ALA A 31 -16.39 34.97 21.35
N TRP A 32 -16.44 35.31 22.64
CA TRP A 32 -17.67 35.36 23.43
C TRP A 32 -18.65 36.38 22.86
N TRP A 33 -18.17 37.58 22.55
CA TRP A 33 -18.98 38.66 21.98
C TRP A 33 -19.55 38.27 20.60
N GLY A 34 -18.71 37.75 19.70
CA GLY A 34 -19.12 37.32 18.36
C GLY A 34 -20.03 36.09 18.33
N SER A 35 -20.00 35.27 19.37
CA SER A 35 -20.77 34.01 19.43
C SER A 35 -22.08 34.14 20.21
N LEU A 36 -22.06 34.79 21.38
CA LEU A 36 -23.21 34.86 22.31
C LEU A 36 -23.88 36.23 22.32
N ALA A 37 -23.12 37.32 22.35
CA ALA A 37 -23.69 38.66 22.47
C ALA A 37 -24.22 39.21 21.14
N GLN A 38 -23.57 38.89 20.01
CA GLN A 38 -23.98 39.34 18.68
C GLN A 38 -23.84 38.21 17.62
N PRO A 39 -24.79 37.25 17.58
CA PRO A 39 -24.73 36.10 16.67
C PRO A 39 -24.73 36.46 15.16
N SER A 40 -25.15 37.68 14.78
CA SER A 40 -25.17 38.10 13.38
C SER A 40 -23.78 38.44 12.81
N LEU A 41 -22.76 38.60 13.66
CA LEU A 41 -21.38 38.85 13.24
C LEU A 41 -20.80 37.67 12.44
N GLY A 42 -21.05 36.43 12.88
CA GLY A 42 -20.53 35.22 12.22
C GLY A 42 -20.95 35.11 10.74
N PRO A 43 -22.26 35.12 10.42
CA PRO A 43 -22.74 35.07 9.04
C PRO A 43 -22.32 36.26 8.17
N SER A 44 -22.11 37.43 8.78
CA SER A 44 -21.68 38.64 8.06
C SER A 44 -20.19 38.57 7.72
N LEU A 45 -19.36 38.16 8.68
CA LEU A 45 -17.93 37.94 8.48
C LEU A 45 -17.66 36.78 7.51
N ARG A 46 -18.44 35.70 7.59
CA ARG A 46 -18.37 34.58 6.62
C ARG A 46 -18.71 35.01 5.21
N ARG A 47 -19.64 35.95 5.03
CA ARG A 47 -19.95 36.51 3.70
C ARG A 47 -18.82 37.40 3.19
N ALA A 48 -18.26 38.25 4.02
CA ALA A 48 -17.16 39.15 3.65
C ALA A 48 -15.84 38.41 3.36
N LEU A 49 -15.49 37.43 4.21
CA LEU A 49 -14.24 36.66 4.12
C LEU A 49 -14.45 35.24 3.59
N LYS A 50 -15.49 35.04 2.76
CA LYS A 50 -15.84 33.74 2.17
C LYS A 50 -14.63 32.95 1.63
N PRO A 51 -13.69 33.53 0.87
CA PRO A 51 -12.55 32.75 0.37
C PRO A 51 -11.63 32.24 1.49
N ILE A 52 -11.37 33.05 2.51
CA ILE A 52 -10.51 32.69 3.65
C ILE A 52 -11.23 31.66 4.53
N VAL A 53 -12.50 31.88 4.83
CA VAL A 53 -13.30 30.92 5.61
C VAL A 53 -13.39 29.58 4.88
N SER A 54 -13.61 29.59 3.56
CA SER A 54 -13.60 28.36 2.75
C SER A 54 -12.25 27.63 2.82
N LEU A 55 -11.12 28.35 2.76
CA LEU A 55 -9.79 27.76 2.89
C LEU A 55 -9.62 27.07 4.26
N MET A 56 -10.02 27.75 5.35
CA MET A 56 -9.91 27.22 6.71
C MET A 56 -10.88 26.04 6.95
N GLU A 57 -12.13 26.14 6.46
CA GLU A 57 -13.15 25.08 6.52
C GLU A 57 -12.68 23.82 5.75
N ASN A 58 -12.00 23.99 4.61
CA ASN A 58 -11.44 22.89 3.83
C ASN A 58 -10.03 22.45 4.29
N LYS A 59 -9.60 22.83 5.51
CA LYS A 59 -8.26 22.50 6.05
C LYS A 59 -7.13 22.79 5.06
N TYR A 60 -7.16 23.96 4.44
CA TYR A 60 -6.20 24.38 3.42
C TYR A 60 -6.14 23.47 2.18
N PHE A 61 -7.18 22.66 1.94
CA PHE A 61 -7.25 21.64 0.88
C PHE A 61 -6.15 20.57 0.95
N LEU A 62 -5.37 20.51 2.03
CA LEU A 62 -4.27 19.57 2.18
C LEU A 62 -4.77 18.12 2.25
N ASP A 63 -5.84 17.88 3.01
CA ASP A 63 -6.49 16.56 3.10
C ASP A 63 -7.00 16.12 1.73
N ALA A 64 -7.70 17.01 1.02
CA ALA A 64 -8.25 16.72 -0.31
C ALA A 64 -7.14 16.45 -1.35
N PHE A 65 -6.03 17.17 -1.27
CA PHE A 65 -4.86 16.93 -2.11
C PHE A 65 -4.22 15.57 -1.81
N ASN A 66 -4.01 15.26 -0.53
CA ASN A 66 -3.43 13.98 -0.13
C ASN A 66 -4.31 12.81 -0.63
N GLU A 67 -5.61 12.85 -0.38
CA GLU A 67 -6.51 11.77 -0.77
C GLU A 67 -6.61 11.58 -2.28
N LYS A 68 -6.75 12.69 -3.03
CA LYS A 68 -6.99 12.64 -4.49
C LYS A 68 -5.73 12.47 -5.30
N VAL A 69 -4.59 12.97 -4.83
CA VAL A 69 -3.34 12.95 -5.60
C VAL A 69 -2.41 11.88 -5.06
N LEU A 70 -2.02 11.97 -3.79
CA LEU A 70 -1.03 11.07 -3.22
C LEU A 70 -1.60 9.66 -3.02
N ALA A 71 -2.73 9.53 -2.32
CA ALA A 71 -3.32 8.23 -2.03
C ALA A 71 -3.91 7.57 -3.28
N ALA A 72 -4.53 8.33 -4.19
CA ALA A 72 -4.98 7.78 -5.47
C ALA A 72 -3.80 7.35 -6.35
N GLY A 73 -2.75 8.17 -6.45
CA GLY A 73 -1.53 7.86 -7.18
C GLY A 73 -0.84 6.60 -6.65
N ALA A 74 -0.64 6.53 -5.34
CA ALA A 74 -0.05 5.35 -4.69
C ALA A 74 -0.87 4.08 -4.94
N ARG A 75 -2.21 4.17 -4.85
CA ARG A 75 -3.10 3.02 -5.15
C ARG A 75 -3.02 2.59 -6.61
N LEU A 76 -2.94 3.53 -7.54
CA LEU A 76 -2.81 3.21 -8.97
C LEU A 76 -1.47 2.54 -9.27
N ILE A 77 -0.38 3.08 -8.75
CA ILE A 77 0.96 2.51 -8.88
C ILE A 77 0.98 1.11 -8.27
N GLY A 78 0.49 0.94 -7.03
CA GLY A 78 0.44 -0.37 -6.37
C GLY A 78 -0.39 -1.41 -7.14
N LYS A 79 -1.56 -0.99 -7.66
CA LYS A 79 -2.38 -1.86 -8.53
C LYS A 79 -1.67 -2.23 -9.83
N GLY A 80 -0.93 -1.30 -10.43
CA GLY A 80 -0.12 -1.52 -11.62
C GLY A 80 0.98 -2.55 -11.37
N LEU A 81 1.77 -2.36 -10.32
CA LEU A 81 2.83 -3.30 -9.93
C LEU A 81 2.28 -4.70 -9.61
N TRP A 82 1.18 -4.78 -8.87
CA TRP A 82 0.58 -6.08 -8.52
C TRP A 82 0.04 -6.81 -9.74
N LYS A 83 -0.74 -6.14 -10.60
CA LYS A 83 -1.31 -6.80 -11.79
C LYS A 83 -0.26 -7.14 -12.84
N ALA A 84 0.68 -6.23 -13.09
CA ALA A 84 1.70 -6.44 -14.11
C ALA A 84 2.81 -7.40 -13.65
N GLY A 85 3.29 -7.24 -12.41
CA GLY A 85 4.36 -8.05 -11.86
C GLY A 85 3.89 -9.43 -11.44
N ASP A 86 2.98 -9.49 -10.48
CA ASP A 86 2.59 -10.75 -9.83
C ASP A 86 1.70 -11.60 -10.73
N GLN A 87 0.52 -11.08 -11.10
CA GLN A 87 -0.42 -11.82 -11.95
C GLN A 87 0.11 -12.04 -13.38
N GLY A 88 0.80 -11.04 -13.95
CA GLY A 88 1.29 -11.10 -15.33
C GLY A 88 2.50 -12.00 -15.49
N ILE A 89 3.58 -11.72 -14.75
CA ILE A 89 4.86 -12.38 -14.96
C ILE A 89 4.95 -13.68 -14.16
N ILE A 90 4.61 -13.65 -12.87
CA ILE A 90 4.77 -14.81 -12.00
C ILE A 90 3.70 -15.86 -12.33
N ASP A 91 2.43 -15.51 -12.18
CA ASP A 91 1.35 -16.47 -12.39
C ASP A 91 1.16 -16.80 -13.88
N GLY A 92 1.25 -15.80 -14.75
CA GLY A 92 1.05 -15.95 -16.19
C GLY A 92 2.19 -16.69 -16.88
N VAL A 93 3.42 -16.21 -16.73
CA VAL A 93 4.57 -16.74 -17.48
C VAL A 93 5.23 -17.90 -16.75
N ALA A 94 5.55 -17.74 -15.47
CA ALA A 94 6.30 -18.77 -14.74
C ALA A 94 5.41 -19.97 -14.38
N VAL A 95 4.23 -19.75 -13.80
CA VAL A 95 3.38 -20.87 -13.34
C VAL A 95 2.57 -21.47 -14.49
N ASN A 96 1.70 -20.68 -15.13
CA ASN A 96 0.83 -21.19 -16.20
C ASN A 96 1.61 -21.60 -17.46
N GLY A 97 2.70 -20.90 -17.79
CA GLY A 97 3.59 -21.28 -18.89
C GLY A 97 4.22 -22.66 -18.65
N SER A 98 4.80 -22.87 -17.46
CA SER A 98 5.40 -24.16 -17.09
C SER A 98 4.35 -25.28 -17.05
N ALA A 99 3.17 -25.02 -16.47
CA ALA A 99 2.09 -25.99 -16.41
C ALA A 99 1.58 -26.39 -17.81
N ARG A 100 1.45 -25.43 -18.73
CA ARG A 100 1.08 -25.72 -20.13
C ARG A 100 2.12 -26.57 -20.84
N THR A 101 3.40 -26.27 -20.67
CA THR A 101 4.48 -27.05 -21.30
C THR A 101 4.49 -28.49 -20.79
N ILE A 102 4.37 -28.68 -19.47
CA ILE A 102 4.28 -30.02 -18.88
C ILE A 102 3.01 -30.74 -19.37
N GLY A 103 1.87 -30.06 -19.42
CA GLY A 103 0.62 -30.63 -19.93
C GLY A 103 0.70 -31.03 -21.40
N TRP A 104 1.37 -30.24 -22.23
CA TRP A 104 1.61 -30.56 -23.64
C TRP A 104 2.53 -31.78 -23.79
N LEU A 105 3.63 -31.83 -23.04
CA LEU A 105 4.52 -32.99 -23.02
C LEU A 105 3.80 -34.26 -22.55
N ALA A 106 3.04 -34.17 -21.46
CA ALA A 106 2.23 -35.29 -20.95
C ALA A 106 1.20 -35.76 -21.97
N SER A 107 0.54 -34.83 -22.68
CA SER A 107 -0.37 -35.15 -23.78
C SER A 107 0.34 -35.92 -24.89
N LEU A 108 1.54 -35.50 -25.28
CA LEU A 108 2.32 -36.18 -26.32
C LEU A 108 2.76 -37.58 -25.86
N VAL A 109 3.30 -37.69 -24.64
CA VAL A 109 3.74 -38.96 -24.05
C VAL A 109 2.57 -39.94 -23.89
N ARG A 110 1.36 -39.45 -23.60
CA ARG A 110 0.18 -40.31 -23.49
C ARG A 110 -0.14 -41.07 -24.78
N HIS A 111 0.22 -40.54 -25.95
CA HIS A 111 0.02 -41.25 -27.22
C HIS A 111 1.01 -42.41 -27.43
N LEU A 112 2.13 -42.45 -26.67
CA LEU A 112 3.05 -43.58 -26.67
C LEU A 112 2.48 -44.78 -25.90
N GLN A 113 1.46 -44.58 -25.07
CA GLN A 113 0.71 -45.67 -24.44
C GLN A 113 -0.37 -46.16 -25.41
N THR A 114 0.01 -47.08 -26.29
CA THR A 114 -0.86 -47.68 -27.33
C THR A 114 -1.89 -48.67 -26.79
N GLY A 115 -1.65 -49.22 -25.58
CA GLY A 115 -2.54 -50.19 -24.93
C GLY A 115 -2.35 -51.65 -25.36
N PHE A 116 -1.47 -51.93 -26.33
CA PHE A 116 -1.15 -53.30 -26.74
C PHE A 116 -0.05 -53.91 -25.86
N ILE A 117 -0.27 -55.14 -25.39
CA ILE A 117 0.66 -55.86 -24.51
C ILE A 117 2.05 -56.06 -25.17
N TYR A 118 2.10 -56.22 -26.49
CA TYR A 118 3.34 -56.41 -27.25
C TYR A 118 4.29 -55.21 -27.14
N ASP A 119 3.76 -53.98 -27.20
CA ASP A 119 4.56 -52.76 -27.11
C ASP A 119 5.21 -52.63 -25.72
N TYR A 120 4.49 -53.01 -24.67
CA TYR A 120 5.02 -53.05 -23.31
C TYR A 120 6.12 -54.10 -23.13
N ALA A 121 5.95 -55.30 -23.71
CA ALA A 121 6.95 -56.36 -23.62
C ALA A 121 8.28 -55.96 -24.29
N ILE A 122 8.21 -55.33 -25.48
CA ILE A 122 9.39 -54.80 -26.18
C ILE A 122 10.05 -53.69 -25.34
N ALA A 123 9.27 -52.76 -24.79
CA ALA A 123 9.79 -51.68 -23.95
C ALA A 123 10.54 -52.21 -22.71
N MET A 124 10.07 -53.28 -22.08
CA MET A 124 10.75 -53.91 -20.95
C MET A 124 12.10 -54.54 -21.34
N ILE A 125 12.14 -55.29 -22.44
CA ILE A 125 13.39 -55.91 -22.92
C ILE A 125 14.43 -54.83 -23.26
N VAL A 126 14.01 -53.79 -23.99
CA VAL A 126 14.86 -52.65 -24.33
C VAL A 126 15.34 -51.92 -23.06
N GLY A 127 14.45 -51.69 -22.09
CA GLY A 127 14.78 -51.05 -20.82
C GLY A 127 15.85 -51.81 -20.03
N VAL A 128 15.73 -53.14 -19.94
CA VAL A 128 16.73 -54.01 -19.29
C VAL A 128 18.05 -53.98 -20.05
N ALA A 129 18.03 -54.05 -21.38
CA ALA A 129 19.23 -54.00 -22.21
C ALA A 129 19.99 -52.67 -22.04
N ILE A 130 19.27 -51.54 -22.00
CA ILE A 130 19.86 -50.20 -21.75
C ILE A 130 20.46 -50.13 -20.34
N LEU A 131 19.74 -50.62 -19.33
CA LEU A 131 20.23 -50.66 -17.95
C LEU A 131 21.53 -51.47 -17.85
N LEU A 132 21.57 -52.66 -18.45
CA LEU A 132 22.77 -53.50 -18.46
C LEU A 132 23.92 -52.81 -19.22
N TYR A 133 23.64 -52.22 -20.38
CA TYR A 133 24.64 -51.49 -21.17
C TYR A 133 25.25 -50.33 -20.37
N TRP A 134 24.46 -49.58 -19.60
CA TRP A 134 24.94 -48.46 -18.78
C TRP A 134 25.65 -48.94 -17.50
N PHE A 135 25.08 -49.93 -16.81
CA PHE A 135 25.52 -50.33 -15.47
C PHE A 135 26.78 -51.20 -15.49
N VAL A 136 26.91 -52.12 -16.46
CA VAL A 136 28.03 -53.06 -16.53
C VAL A 136 29.39 -52.36 -16.63
N PRO A 137 29.59 -51.32 -17.47
CA PRO A 137 30.86 -50.59 -17.53
C PRO A 137 31.18 -49.78 -16.28
N ILE A 138 30.17 -49.37 -15.51
CA ILE A 138 30.32 -48.61 -14.25
C ILE A 138 30.65 -49.54 -13.09
N ALA A 139 30.00 -50.70 -13.01
CA ALA A 139 30.23 -51.70 -11.98
C ALA A 139 31.57 -52.43 -12.14
N ASN A 140 32.15 -52.39 -13.35
CA ASN A 140 33.44 -52.99 -13.67
C ASN A 140 34.62 -51.99 -13.59
N ARG A 141 34.40 -50.80 -13.00
CA ARG A 141 35.46 -49.87 -12.56
C ARG A 141 35.65 -50.00 -11.05
#